data_AF-A0A963M7N0-F1
#
_entry.id   AF-A0A963M7N0-F1
#
_cell.length_a   1.000
_cell.length_b   1.000
_cell.length_c   1.000
_cell.angle_alpha   90.00
_cell.angle_beta   90.00
_cell.angle_gamma   90.00
#
_symmetry.space_group_name_H-M   'P 1'
#
loop_
_entity.id
_entity.type
_entity.pdbx_description
1 polymer ?
#
loop_
_entity_poly.entity_id
_entity_poly.type
_entity_poly.pdbx_seq_one_letter_code
_entity_poly.pdbx_strand_id
1 'polypeptide(L)'
;LGARACDPAYMTSSDHEPVTTRRIGYVQHVDLERLSAIAEDAGCAIHIEKPPGSFVFANDALARVHMDRGPAPDAETLGRMASAFVIEDQRSFDQDPRFGLSVLAEIASRALSPAVNDAGTAIDVVGRATRLLLEYANTRPEDDDVRFPRLRLAPLVAGDLLSDAFGPIARDGAAIIEVQLRLQKALGALARSGDGEMRAAALREARFALDHAEIALALDSDKQKLR
;
A
#
# COMPACT_ATOMS: atom_id res chain seq x y z
N LEU A 1 9.13 -1.67 -7.91
CA LEU A 1 8.77 -2.71 -8.92
C LEU A 1 9.37 -2.45 -10.31
N GLY A 2 9.94 -1.27 -10.61
CA GLY A 2 10.65 -1.01 -11.87
C GLY A 2 9.78 -0.64 -13.08
N ALA A 3 8.45 -0.62 -12.92
CA ALA A 3 7.51 -0.05 -13.89
C ALA A 3 7.45 1.47 -13.76
N ARG A 4 6.97 2.17 -14.79
CA ARG A 4 6.73 3.62 -14.73
C ARG A 4 5.58 3.93 -13.77
N ALA A 5 5.70 5.02 -13.01
CA ALA A 5 4.57 5.56 -12.26
C ALA A 5 3.44 5.92 -13.24
N CYS A 6 2.22 5.45 -12.96
CA CYS A 6 1.07 5.78 -13.79
C CYS A 6 0.58 7.21 -13.54
N ASP A 7 0.35 7.97 -14.60
CA ASP A 7 -0.34 9.26 -14.55
C ASP A 7 -1.86 9.00 -14.56
N PRO A 8 -2.65 9.58 -13.62
CA PRO A 8 -4.11 9.49 -13.61
C PRO A 8 -4.78 9.89 -14.93
N ALA A 9 -4.19 10.81 -15.69
CA ALA A 9 -4.70 11.23 -17.01
C ALA A 9 -4.62 10.11 -18.07
N TYR A 10 -3.77 9.10 -17.85
CA TYR A 10 -3.65 7.93 -18.73
C TYR A 10 -4.81 6.93 -18.52
N MET A 11 -5.67 7.12 -17.51
CA MET A 11 -6.71 6.16 -17.11
C MET A 11 -8.09 6.42 -17.75
N THR A 12 -8.31 7.60 -18.33
CA THR A 12 -9.64 8.07 -18.79
C THR A 12 -9.89 7.90 -20.28
N SER A 13 -8.96 7.30 -21.02
CA SER A 13 -9.14 6.97 -22.43
C SER A 13 -10.12 5.79 -22.59
N SER A 14 -10.99 5.84 -23.59
CA SER A 14 -11.90 4.75 -23.97
C SER A 14 -11.21 3.62 -24.73
N ASP A 15 -9.91 3.75 -25.03
CA ASP A 15 -9.18 2.90 -25.98
C ASP A 15 -8.33 1.82 -25.27
N HIS A 16 -8.77 1.38 -24.09
CA HIS A 16 -8.04 0.41 -23.29
C HIS A 16 -8.73 -0.97 -23.25
N GLU A 17 -8.08 -1.97 -23.84
CA GLU A 17 -8.54 -3.36 -23.80
C GLU A 17 -8.22 -3.99 -22.43
N PRO A 18 -9.21 -4.59 -21.72
CA PRO A 18 -8.97 -5.14 -20.40
C PRO A 18 -8.36 -6.55 -20.46
N VAL A 19 -7.30 -6.76 -19.68
CA VAL A 19 -6.80 -8.09 -19.32
C VAL A 19 -7.60 -8.57 -18.13
N THR A 20 -8.51 -9.52 -18.34
CA THR A 20 -9.43 -9.99 -17.28
C THR A 20 -9.00 -11.32 -16.68
N THR A 21 -9.43 -11.57 -15.44
CA THR A 21 -9.27 -12.86 -14.76
C THR A 21 -10.57 -13.65 -14.68
N ARG A 22 -10.49 -14.98 -14.61
CA ARG A 22 -11.62 -15.85 -14.23
C ARG A 22 -11.51 -16.36 -12.78
N ARG A 23 -10.43 -16.01 -12.09
CA ARG A 23 -10.13 -16.44 -10.72
C ARG A 23 -10.68 -15.42 -9.73
N ILE A 24 -10.97 -15.90 -8.52
CA ILE A 24 -11.27 -15.08 -7.35
C ILE A 24 -10.14 -15.32 -6.37
N GLY A 25 -9.60 -14.26 -5.75
CA GLY A 25 -8.51 -14.38 -4.79
C GLY A 25 -7.64 -13.12 -4.72
N TYR A 26 -6.48 -13.24 -4.11
CA TYR A 26 -5.48 -12.18 -4.02
C TYR A 26 -4.44 -12.31 -5.14
N VAL A 27 -4.12 -11.21 -5.80
CA VAL A 27 -2.91 -11.12 -6.63
C VAL A 27 -1.70 -11.22 -5.69
N GLN A 28 -0.94 -12.31 -5.75
CA GLN A 28 0.27 -12.47 -4.94
C GLN A 28 1.52 -11.99 -5.67
N HIS A 29 1.55 -12.19 -6.99
CA HIS A 29 2.72 -11.90 -7.81
C HIS A 29 2.30 -11.40 -9.17
N VAL A 30 3.03 -10.41 -9.69
CA VAL A 30 2.93 -9.95 -11.06
C VAL A 30 4.30 -10.10 -11.72
N ASP A 31 4.38 -10.96 -12.73
CA ASP A 31 5.59 -11.19 -13.51
C ASP A 31 5.79 -10.03 -14.50
N LEU A 32 6.50 -9.00 -14.04
CA LEU A 32 6.76 -7.78 -14.81
C LEU A 32 7.70 -8.01 -15.99
N GLU A 33 8.62 -8.97 -15.89
CA GLU A 33 9.53 -9.30 -17.00
C GLU A 33 8.73 -9.90 -18.16
N ARG A 34 7.86 -10.87 -17.85
CA ARG A 34 6.97 -11.48 -18.84
C ARG A 34 5.97 -10.48 -19.41
N LEU A 35 5.36 -9.62 -18.59
CA LEU A 35 4.46 -8.58 -19.08
C LEU A 35 5.19 -7.58 -19.99
N SER A 36 6.41 -7.17 -19.65
CA SER A 36 7.18 -6.24 -20.48
C SER A 36 7.52 -6.87 -21.83
N ALA A 37 7.97 -8.13 -21.84
CA ALA A 37 8.27 -8.85 -23.08
C ALA A 37 7.05 -8.95 -24.00
N ILE A 38 5.86 -9.26 -23.44
CA ILE A 38 4.61 -9.29 -24.21
C ILE A 38 4.25 -7.88 -24.73
N ALA A 39 4.40 -6.84 -23.91
CA ALA A 39 4.10 -5.47 -24.29
C ALA A 39 5.00 -4.97 -25.44
N GLU A 40 6.28 -5.37 -25.43
CA GLU A 40 7.25 -5.04 -26.49
C GLU A 40 6.91 -5.74 -27.80
N ASP A 41 6.63 -7.04 -27.76
CA ASP A 41 6.26 -7.86 -28.92
C ASP A 41 4.95 -7.36 -29.56
N ALA A 42 3.96 -7.02 -28.74
CA ALA A 42 2.66 -6.51 -29.19
C ALA A 42 2.66 -5.01 -29.54
N GLY A 43 3.76 -4.28 -29.29
CA GLY A 43 3.83 -2.83 -29.55
C GLY A 43 2.80 -2.02 -28.74
N CYS A 44 2.56 -2.40 -27.48
CA CYS A 44 1.58 -1.78 -26.62
C CYS A 44 2.18 -1.30 -25.28
N ALA A 45 1.40 -0.58 -24.50
CA ALA A 45 1.68 -0.26 -23.12
C ALA A 45 0.65 -0.93 -22.21
N ILE A 46 1.07 -1.40 -21.05
CA ILE A 46 0.20 -2.09 -20.09
C ILE A 46 0.16 -1.29 -18.80
N HIS A 47 -1.05 -0.94 -18.37
CA HIS A 47 -1.31 -0.39 -17.05
C HIS A 47 -1.81 -1.50 -16.14
N ILE A 48 -1.05 -1.81 -15.09
CA ILE A 48 -1.44 -2.77 -14.06
C ILE A 48 -2.42 -2.09 -13.10
N GLU A 49 -3.68 -2.53 -13.12
CA GLU A 49 -4.73 -1.99 -12.24
C GLU A 49 -4.78 -2.72 -10.90
N LYS A 50 -4.40 -3.99 -10.88
CA LYS A 50 -4.41 -4.86 -9.71
C LYS A 50 -2.99 -5.22 -9.32
N PRO A 51 -2.29 -4.37 -8.53
CA PRO A 51 -0.99 -4.73 -7.96
C PRO A 51 -1.10 -5.95 -7.02
N PRO A 52 0.05 -6.55 -6.67
CA PRO A 52 0.12 -7.49 -5.56
C PRO A 52 -0.59 -6.95 -4.30
N GLY A 53 -1.36 -7.81 -3.65
CA GLY A 53 -2.25 -7.46 -2.53
C GLY A 53 -3.70 -7.19 -2.91
N SER A 54 -4.00 -6.96 -4.19
CA SER A 54 -5.36 -6.71 -4.65
C SER A 54 -6.21 -7.97 -4.55
N PHE A 55 -7.38 -7.87 -3.90
CA PHE A 55 -8.41 -8.90 -4.02
C PHE A 55 -9.19 -8.68 -5.33
N VAL A 56 -9.34 -9.73 -6.12
CA VAL A 56 -9.97 -9.69 -7.44
C VAL A 56 -11.10 -10.69 -7.53
N PHE A 57 -12.12 -10.34 -8.31
CA PHE A 57 -13.26 -11.19 -8.64
C PHE A 57 -13.16 -11.68 -10.09
N ALA A 58 -13.99 -12.67 -10.43
CA ALA A 58 -14.13 -13.09 -11.81
C ALA A 58 -14.60 -11.91 -12.69
N ASN A 59 -13.92 -11.74 -13.82
CA ASN A 59 -14.07 -10.66 -14.80
C ASN A 59 -13.53 -9.29 -14.38
N ASP A 60 -12.86 -9.18 -13.22
CA ASP A 60 -12.10 -7.97 -12.91
C ASP A 60 -10.97 -7.78 -13.94
N ALA A 61 -10.76 -6.52 -14.33
CA ALA A 61 -9.57 -6.13 -15.07
C ALA A 61 -8.36 -6.17 -14.13
N LEU A 62 -7.39 -7.02 -14.45
CA LEU A 62 -6.08 -7.09 -13.81
C LEU A 62 -5.18 -5.96 -14.32
N ALA A 63 -5.30 -5.68 -15.61
CA ALA A 63 -4.56 -4.66 -16.31
C ALA A 63 -5.37 -4.13 -17.50
N ARG A 64 -4.94 -2.99 -18.03
CA ARG A 64 -5.45 -2.37 -19.24
C ARG A 64 -4.34 -2.19 -20.27
N VAL A 65 -4.63 -2.56 -21.51
CA VAL A 65 -3.69 -2.46 -22.63
C VAL A 65 -4.02 -1.24 -23.47
N HIS A 66 -3.00 -0.43 -23.76
CA HIS A 66 -3.07 0.68 -24.70
C HIS A 66 -2.20 0.37 -25.91
N MET A 67 -2.79 0.33 -27.11
CA MET A 67 -2.03 0.11 -28.33
C MET A 67 -1.36 1.41 -28.77
N ASP A 68 -0.07 1.37 -29.10
CA ASP A 68 0.59 2.54 -29.69
C ASP A 68 0.06 2.76 -31.12
N ARG A 69 -0.11 1.65 -31.86
CA ARG A 69 -0.65 1.56 -33.23
C ARG A 69 -1.20 0.15 -33.46
N GLY A 70 -2.08 -0.01 -34.45
CA GLY A 70 -2.57 -1.32 -34.88
C GLY A 70 -3.85 -1.77 -34.18
N PRO A 71 -4.33 -3.00 -34.50
CA PRO A 71 -5.55 -3.54 -33.90
C PRO A 71 -5.34 -3.88 -32.42
N ALA A 72 -6.45 -4.02 -31.68
CA ALA A 72 -6.40 -4.53 -30.32
C ALA A 72 -5.73 -5.92 -30.25
N PRO A 73 -5.08 -6.27 -29.12
CA PRO A 73 -4.49 -7.60 -28.95
C PRO A 73 -5.55 -8.70 -29.11
N ASP A 74 -5.15 -9.82 -29.69
CA ASP A 74 -6.03 -10.98 -29.77
C ASP A 74 -6.22 -11.66 -28.40
N ALA A 75 -7.19 -12.58 -28.35
CA ALA A 75 -7.52 -13.30 -27.12
C ALA A 75 -6.36 -14.15 -26.58
N GLU A 76 -5.48 -14.64 -27.45
CA GLU A 76 -4.28 -15.39 -27.05
C GLU A 76 -3.29 -14.48 -26.32
N THR A 77 -3.03 -13.30 -26.86
CA THR A 77 -2.15 -12.29 -26.26
C THR A 77 -2.69 -11.82 -24.91
N LEU A 78 -3.99 -11.52 -24.83
CA LEU A 78 -4.64 -11.16 -23.56
C LEU A 78 -4.56 -12.32 -22.54
N GLY A 79 -4.72 -13.56 -22.99
CA GLY A 79 -4.54 -14.75 -22.14
C GLY A 79 -3.11 -14.89 -21.61
N ARG A 80 -2.09 -14.65 -22.45
CA ARG A 80 -0.68 -14.62 -22.03
C ARG A 80 -0.42 -13.53 -20.99
N MET A 81 -0.98 -12.33 -21.17
CA MET A 81 -0.89 -11.24 -20.19
C MET A 81 -1.55 -11.63 -18.87
N ALA A 82 -2.76 -12.20 -18.90
CA ALA A 82 -3.47 -12.63 -17.69
C ALA A 82 -2.69 -13.70 -16.92
N SER A 83 -2.02 -14.61 -17.63
CA SER A 83 -1.19 -15.66 -17.02
C SER A 83 0.09 -15.17 -16.33
N ALA A 84 0.44 -13.88 -16.48
CA ALA A 84 1.53 -13.25 -15.73
C ALA A 84 1.12 -12.82 -14.31
N PHE A 85 -0.17 -12.94 -13.96
CA PHE A 85 -0.69 -12.68 -12.62
C PHE A 85 -0.91 -13.99 -11.88
N VAL A 86 -0.28 -14.13 -10.72
CA VAL A 86 -0.51 -15.25 -9.80
C VAL A 86 -1.60 -14.85 -8.83
N ILE A 87 -2.73 -15.59 -8.87
CA ILE A 87 -3.91 -15.33 -8.04
C ILE A 87 -4.17 -16.56 -7.17
N GLU A 88 -4.17 -16.35 -5.85
CA GLU A 88 -4.28 -17.39 -4.83
C GLU A 88 -5.24 -16.98 -3.71
N ASP A 89 -5.63 -17.94 -2.87
CA ASP A 89 -6.63 -17.73 -1.82
C ASP A 89 -6.11 -16.88 -0.65
N GLN A 90 -4.80 -16.80 -0.48
CA GLN A 90 -4.15 -16.05 0.61
C GLN A 90 -3.33 -14.88 0.08
N ARG A 91 -3.14 -13.85 0.91
CA ARG A 91 -2.26 -12.72 0.63
C ARG A 91 -0.80 -13.11 0.96
N SER A 92 0.16 -12.66 0.17
CA SER A 92 1.61 -12.88 0.40
C SER A 92 2.31 -11.56 0.71
N PHE A 93 3.42 -11.60 1.47
CA PHE A 93 4.27 -10.44 1.74
C PHE A 93 5.30 -10.16 0.64
N ASP A 94 5.57 -11.15 -0.23
CA ASP A 94 6.74 -11.12 -1.13
C ASP A 94 6.76 -9.91 -2.07
N GLN A 95 5.59 -9.47 -2.52
CA GLN A 95 5.44 -8.28 -3.35
C GLN A 95 4.42 -7.26 -2.79
N ASP A 96 3.97 -7.46 -1.56
CA ASP A 96 2.98 -6.60 -0.92
C ASP A 96 3.50 -6.05 0.42
N PRO A 97 4.19 -4.88 0.38
CA PRO A 97 4.71 -4.26 1.59
C PRO A 97 3.59 -3.78 2.53
N ARG A 98 2.38 -3.48 2.01
CA ARG A 98 1.25 -3.07 2.84
C ARG A 98 0.78 -4.20 3.72
N PHE A 99 0.81 -5.44 3.23
CA PHE A 99 0.41 -6.59 4.05
C PHE A 99 1.32 -6.77 5.27
N GLY A 100 2.63 -6.54 5.10
CA GLY A 100 3.58 -6.57 6.20
C GLY A 100 3.24 -5.57 7.30
N LEU A 101 2.87 -4.34 6.92
CA LEU A 101 2.40 -3.32 7.85
C LEU A 101 1.10 -3.71 8.55
N SER A 102 0.13 -4.26 7.80
CA SER A 102 -1.13 -4.75 8.38
C SER A 102 -0.91 -5.84 9.43
N VAL A 103 0.01 -6.79 9.17
CA VAL A 103 0.31 -7.88 10.12
C VAL A 103 1.05 -7.37 11.36
N LEU A 104 1.96 -6.41 11.19
CA LEU A 104 2.56 -5.71 12.34
C LEU A 104 1.48 -5.04 13.19
N ALA A 105 0.57 -4.28 12.57
CA ALA A 105 -0.54 -3.64 13.26
C ALA A 105 -1.45 -4.65 13.96
N GLU A 106 -1.71 -5.81 13.36
CA GLU A 106 -2.47 -6.89 13.98
C GLU A 106 -1.79 -7.46 15.22
N ILE A 107 -0.47 -7.68 15.19
CA ILE A 107 0.31 -8.12 16.36
C ILE A 107 0.18 -7.12 17.51
N ALA A 108 0.33 -5.82 17.20
CA ALA A 108 0.14 -4.77 18.20
C ALA A 108 -1.30 -4.75 18.74
N SER A 109 -2.30 -4.87 17.86
CA SER A 109 -3.72 -4.89 18.23
C SER A 109 -4.06 -6.08 19.14
N ARG A 110 -3.53 -7.27 18.83
CA ARG A 110 -3.67 -8.47 19.70
C ARG A 110 -3.01 -8.26 21.07
N ALA A 111 -1.84 -7.60 21.12
CA ALA A 111 -1.18 -7.28 22.38
C ALA A 111 -1.99 -6.27 23.22
N LEU A 112 -2.65 -5.30 22.58
CA LEU A 112 -3.51 -4.30 23.22
C LEU A 112 -4.88 -4.85 23.64
N SER A 113 -5.24 -6.06 23.19
CA SER A 113 -6.54 -6.64 23.53
C SER A 113 -6.71 -6.78 25.06
N PRO A 114 -7.96 -6.74 25.57
CA PRO A 114 -8.23 -6.85 27.01
C PRO A 114 -7.67 -8.13 27.66
N ALA A 115 -7.47 -9.19 26.88
CA ALA A 115 -6.96 -10.47 27.37
C ALA A 115 -5.43 -10.45 27.59
N VAL A 116 -4.69 -9.69 26.79
CA VAL A 116 -3.21 -9.65 26.85
C VAL A 116 -2.72 -8.40 27.58
N ASN A 117 -3.28 -7.24 27.26
CA ASN A 117 -2.99 -5.95 27.89
C ASN A 117 -1.48 -5.61 27.96
N ASP A 118 -0.75 -5.86 26.87
CA ASP A 118 0.68 -5.58 26.73
C ASP A 118 0.93 -4.38 25.80
N ALA A 119 0.99 -3.19 26.39
CA ALA A 119 1.35 -1.97 25.68
C ALA A 119 2.81 -1.96 25.19
N GLY A 120 3.70 -2.72 25.83
CA GLY A 120 5.13 -2.77 25.47
C GLY A 120 5.34 -3.32 24.07
N THR A 121 4.67 -4.42 23.74
CA THR A 121 4.69 -5.01 22.39
C THR A 121 4.16 -4.03 21.34
N ALA A 122 3.05 -3.34 21.61
CA ALA A 122 2.50 -2.35 20.67
C ALA A 122 3.47 -1.18 20.44
N ILE A 123 4.13 -0.69 21.48
CA ILE A 123 5.15 0.37 21.40
C ILE A 123 6.36 -0.08 20.56
N ASP A 124 6.80 -1.33 20.72
CA ASP A 124 7.89 -1.91 19.90
C ASP A 124 7.49 -1.98 18.42
N VAL A 125 6.29 -2.49 18.13
CA VAL A 125 5.73 -2.55 16.76
C VAL A 125 5.68 -1.15 16.13
N VAL A 126 5.16 -0.14 16.85
CA VAL A 126 5.15 1.25 16.37
C VAL A 126 6.56 1.69 16.02
N GLY A 127 7.55 1.38 16.86
CA GLY A 127 8.96 1.65 16.59
C GLY A 127 9.50 1.00 15.32
N ARG A 128 9.17 -0.27 15.08
CA ARG A 128 9.60 -1.01 13.87
C ARG A 128 8.95 -0.47 12.60
N ALA A 129 7.63 -0.28 12.61
CA ALA A 129 6.90 0.31 11.49
C ALA A 129 7.44 1.71 11.15
N THR A 130 7.72 2.54 12.17
CA THR A 130 8.32 3.87 11.97
C THR A 130 9.67 3.79 11.27
N ARG A 131 10.54 2.84 11.64
CA ARG A 131 11.86 2.68 11.00
C ARG A 131 11.73 2.33 9.52
N LEU A 132 10.87 1.34 9.19
CA LEU A 132 10.62 0.93 7.81
C LEU A 132 10.06 2.09 6.97
N LEU A 133 9.10 2.82 7.53
CA LEU A 133 8.45 3.94 6.83
C LEU A 133 9.38 5.16 6.69
N LEU A 134 10.31 5.39 7.62
CA LEU A 134 11.34 6.41 7.48
C LEU A 134 12.36 6.04 6.40
N GLU A 135 12.76 4.78 6.31
CA GLU A 135 13.64 4.31 5.24
C GLU A 135 12.96 4.47 3.87
N TYR A 136 11.69 4.07 3.77
CA TYR A 136 10.87 4.30 2.59
C TYR A 136 10.75 5.80 2.24
N ALA A 137 10.43 6.66 3.21
CA ALA A 137 10.26 8.09 2.99
C ALA A 137 11.54 8.82 2.53
N ASN A 138 12.71 8.28 2.84
CA ASN A 138 14.01 8.82 2.43
C ASN A 138 14.53 8.21 1.12
N THR A 139 13.86 7.18 0.59
CA THR A 139 14.22 6.60 -0.71
C THR A 139 13.79 7.57 -1.81
N ARG A 140 14.73 8.02 -2.65
CA ARG A 140 14.40 9.01 -3.70
C ARG A 140 13.84 8.30 -4.94
N PRO A 141 12.79 8.84 -5.56
CA PRO A 141 12.28 8.32 -6.84
C PRO A 141 13.33 8.36 -7.95
N GLU A 142 14.29 9.29 -7.86
CA GLU A 142 15.40 9.46 -8.81
C GLU A 142 16.43 8.34 -8.73
N ASP A 143 16.44 7.54 -7.66
CA ASP A 143 17.33 6.39 -7.49
C ASP A 143 16.77 5.12 -8.16
N ASP A 144 15.52 5.14 -8.65
CA ASP A 144 14.83 3.99 -9.25
C ASP A 144 14.94 4.05 -10.80
N ASP A 145 15.84 3.25 -11.37
CA ASP A 145 15.90 3.06 -12.82
C ASP A 145 14.61 2.40 -13.33
N VAL A 146 13.98 3.02 -14.34
CA VAL A 146 12.81 2.44 -15.01
C VAL A 146 13.24 1.22 -15.82
N ARG A 147 13.10 0.03 -15.21
CA ARG A 147 13.43 -1.26 -15.81
C ARG A 147 12.43 -1.71 -16.89
N PHE A 148 11.15 -1.35 -16.74
CA PHE A 148 10.06 -1.80 -17.61
C PHE A 148 9.29 -0.60 -18.17
N PRO A 149 9.77 0.04 -19.25
CA PRO A 149 9.24 1.32 -19.72
C PRO A 149 7.83 1.25 -20.33
N ARG A 150 7.41 0.08 -20.80
CA ARG A 150 6.05 -0.17 -21.34
C ARG A 150 5.03 -0.53 -20.27
N LEU A 151 5.47 -0.75 -19.03
CA LEU A 151 4.59 -1.05 -17.91
C LEU A 151 4.35 0.21 -17.08
N ARG A 152 3.09 0.40 -16.67
CA ARG A 152 2.67 1.44 -15.74
C ARG A 152 2.04 0.82 -14.51
N LEU A 153 2.40 1.34 -13.35
CA LEU A 153 1.85 0.92 -12.08
C LEU A 153 1.65 2.14 -11.16
N ALA A 154 0.54 2.17 -10.43
CA ALA A 154 0.33 3.21 -9.42
C ALA A 154 1.38 3.09 -8.29
N PRO A 155 2.00 4.19 -7.86
CA PRO A 155 2.89 4.17 -6.71
C PRO A 155 2.12 3.86 -5.43
N LEU A 156 2.83 3.44 -4.39
CA LEU A 156 2.24 3.30 -3.06
C LEU A 156 1.84 4.66 -2.53
N VAL A 157 0.59 4.76 -2.07
CA VAL A 157 0.06 5.99 -1.46
C VAL A 157 0.48 6.05 0.00
N ALA A 158 1.17 7.12 0.41
CA ALA A 158 1.65 7.27 1.78
C ALA A 158 0.51 7.18 2.82
N GLY A 159 -0.66 7.74 2.50
CA GLY A 159 -1.84 7.66 3.36
C GLY A 159 -2.25 6.23 3.70
N ASP A 160 -2.26 5.35 2.69
CA ASP A 160 -2.60 3.94 2.85
C ASP A 160 -1.56 3.19 3.70
N LEU A 161 -0.27 3.47 3.50
CA LEU A 161 0.79 2.85 4.29
C LEU A 161 0.67 3.21 5.77
N LEU A 162 0.39 4.47 6.08
CA LEU A 162 0.30 4.94 7.46
C LEU A 162 -0.98 4.45 8.15
N SER A 163 -2.11 4.43 7.44
CA SER A 163 -3.37 3.94 7.99
C SER A 163 -3.32 2.43 8.24
N ASP A 164 -2.73 1.64 7.32
CA ASP A 164 -2.53 0.21 7.48
C ASP A 164 -1.60 -0.10 8.67
N ALA A 165 -0.57 0.72 8.91
CA ALA A 165 0.42 0.52 9.96
C ALA A 165 -0.02 0.98 11.36
N PHE A 166 -0.70 2.13 11.44
CA PHE A 166 -0.94 2.82 12.71
C PHE A 166 -2.42 2.92 13.08
N GLY A 167 -3.33 2.87 12.11
CA GLY A 167 -4.77 3.04 12.35
C GLY A 167 -5.36 2.03 13.35
N PRO A 168 -5.11 0.72 13.21
CA PRO A 168 -5.56 -0.27 14.20
C PRO A 168 -4.99 0.00 15.60
N ILE A 169 -3.69 0.31 15.70
CA ILE A 169 -3.00 0.58 16.97
C ILE A 169 -3.57 1.84 17.63
N ALA A 170 -3.86 2.87 16.84
CA ALA A 170 -4.45 4.12 17.31
C ALA A 170 -5.83 3.91 17.93
N ARG A 171 -6.67 3.07 17.31
CA ARG A 171 -8.01 2.72 17.81
C ARG A 171 -7.95 1.84 19.05
N ASP A 172 -7.20 0.75 18.98
CA ASP A 172 -7.20 -0.28 20.02
C ASP A 172 -6.39 0.18 21.25
N GLY A 173 -5.39 1.03 21.05
CA GLY A 173 -4.59 1.66 22.10
C GLY A 173 -5.08 3.05 22.52
N ALA A 174 -6.29 3.46 22.14
CA ALA A 174 -6.80 4.81 22.37
C ALA A 174 -6.77 5.25 23.85
N ALA A 175 -7.09 4.34 24.77
CA ALA A 175 -7.12 4.61 26.21
C ALA A 175 -5.75 4.49 26.90
N ILE A 176 -4.68 4.15 26.17
CA ILE A 176 -3.36 3.86 26.73
C ILE A 176 -2.40 4.99 26.36
N ILE A 177 -2.13 5.87 27.32
CA ILE A 177 -1.37 7.11 27.11
C ILE A 177 0.04 6.86 26.57
N GLU A 178 0.72 5.80 27.01
CA GLU A 178 2.06 5.44 26.56
C GLU A 178 2.10 5.09 25.08
N VAL A 179 1.06 4.41 24.58
CA VAL A 179 0.90 4.05 23.16
C VAL A 179 0.64 5.31 22.33
N GLN A 180 -0.27 6.18 22.79
CA GLN A 180 -0.60 7.42 22.11
C GLN A 180 0.61 8.37 22.02
N LEU A 181 1.35 8.53 23.11
CA LEU A 181 2.61 9.30 23.11
C LEU A 181 3.61 8.73 22.10
N ARG A 182 3.67 7.40 21.96
CA ARG A 182 4.55 6.76 20.98
C ARG A 182 4.10 7.02 19.55
N LEU A 183 2.80 6.90 19.26
CA LEU A 183 2.21 7.18 17.95
C LEU A 183 2.45 8.64 17.53
N GLN A 184 2.17 9.61 18.41
CA GLN A 184 2.39 11.04 18.10
C GLN A 184 3.87 11.33 17.80
N LYS A 185 4.80 10.73 18.54
CA LYS A 185 6.25 10.87 18.28
C LYS A 185 6.65 10.24 16.94
N ALA A 186 6.15 9.04 16.64
CA ALA A 186 6.42 8.32 15.40
C ALA A 186 5.91 9.09 14.17
N LEU A 187 4.64 9.48 14.18
CA LEU A 187 4.00 10.23 13.09
C LEU A 187 4.59 11.62 12.96
N GLY A 188 4.94 12.27 14.07
CA GLY A 188 5.68 13.54 14.04
C GLY A 188 7.07 13.41 13.40
N ALA A 189 7.77 12.28 13.58
CA ALA A 189 9.04 12.02 12.91
C ALA A 189 8.85 11.82 11.40
N LEU A 190 7.88 11.00 10.99
CA LEU A 190 7.54 10.79 9.58
C LEU A 190 7.14 12.11 8.90
N ALA A 191 6.38 12.96 9.59
CA ALA A 191 5.97 14.28 9.08
C ALA A 191 7.12 15.28 8.88
N ARG A 192 8.29 15.03 9.48
CA ARG A 192 9.50 15.86 9.32
C ARG A 192 10.50 15.29 8.32
N SER A 193 10.46 13.99 8.06
CA SER A 193 11.45 13.29 7.24
C SER A 193 10.97 12.96 5.84
N GLY A 194 9.66 12.91 5.60
CA GLY A 194 9.10 12.62 4.27
C GLY A 194 8.88 13.84 3.38
N ASP A 195 8.45 13.55 2.16
CA ASP A 195 7.99 14.55 1.19
C ASP A 195 6.65 15.20 1.60
N GLY A 196 6.09 16.04 0.73
CA GLY A 196 4.82 16.72 0.99
C GLY A 196 3.65 15.77 1.22
N GLU A 197 3.60 14.65 0.48
CA GLU A 197 2.53 13.66 0.59
C GLU A 197 2.63 12.85 1.88
N MET A 198 3.83 12.34 2.20
CA MET A 198 4.13 11.65 3.45
C MET A 198 3.88 12.56 4.65
N ARG A 199 4.27 13.83 4.58
CA ARG A 199 3.98 14.81 5.62
C ARG A 199 2.49 14.99 5.83
N ALA A 200 1.73 15.19 4.76
CA ALA A 200 0.29 15.37 4.87
C ALA A 200 -0.40 14.11 5.41
N ALA A 201 0.02 12.92 4.96
CA ALA A 201 -0.47 11.64 5.45
C ALA A 201 -0.17 11.46 6.95
N ALA A 202 1.05 11.71 7.38
CA ALA A 202 1.47 11.54 8.77
C ALA A 202 0.73 12.49 9.71
N LEU A 203 0.47 13.73 9.30
CA LEU A 203 -0.33 14.67 10.07
C LEU A 203 -1.80 14.27 10.16
N ARG A 204 -2.39 13.71 9.09
CA ARG A 204 -3.75 13.16 9.12
C ARG A 204 -3.86 11.99 10.08
N GLU A 205 -2.92 11.05 9.99
CA GLU A 205 -2.91 9.88 10.88
C GLU A 205 -2.65 10.29 12.35
N ALA A 206 -1.80 11.29 12.58
CA ALA A 206 -1.56 11.82 13.93
C ALA A 206 -2.82 12.46 14.52
N ARG A 207 -3.57 13.20 13.69
CA ARG A 207 -4.88 13.74 14.08
C ARG A 207 -5.86 12.61 14.41
N PHE A 208 -5.96 11.61 13.54
CA PHE A 208 -6.82 10.45 13.75
C PHE A 208 -6.55 9.75 15.08
N ALA A 209 -5.27 9.49 15.40
CA ALA A 209 -4.88 8.90 16.67
C ALA A 209 -5.22 9.80 17.87
N LEU A 210 -4.98 11.10 17.76
CA LEU A 210 -5.32 12.07 18.81
C LEU A 210 -6.84 12.12 19.07
N ASP A 211 -7.66 12.15 18.01
CA ASP A 211 -9.12 12.20 18.13
C ASP A 211 -9.65 10.96 18.87
N HIS A 212 -9.11 9.76 18.56
CA HIS A 212 -9.41 8.54 19.31
C HIS A 212 -8.97 8.62 20.78
N ALA A 213 -7.78 9.14 21.04
CA ALA A 213 -7.26 9.29 22.39
C ALA A 213 -8.07 10.30 23.24
N GLU A 214 -8.51 11.42 22.67
CA GLU A 214 -9.30 12.43 23.38
C GLU A 214 -10.66 11.90 23.82
N ILE A 215 -11.25 10.99 23.04
CA ILE A 215 -12.49 10.29 23.39
C ILE A 215 -12.24 9.25 24.50
N ALA A 216 -11.16 8.48 24.40
CA ALA A 216 -10.95 7.32 25.27
C ALA A 216 -10.25 7.61 26.60
N LEU A 217 -9.38 8.62 26.66
CA LEU A 217 -8.65 8.97 27.89
C LEU A 217 -9.56 9.66 28.90
N ALA A 218 -9.51 9.20 30.15
CA ALA A 218 -10.32 9.77 31.24
C ALA A 218 -9.72 11.06 31.84
N LEU A 219 -8.39 11.16 31.89
CA LEU A 219 -7.70 12.28 32.54
C LEU A 219 -7.36 13.40 31.54
N ASP A 220 -7.81 14.61 31.82
CA ASP A 220 -7.47 15.79 31.01
C ASP A 220 -5.97 16.07 30.99
N SER A 221 -5.25 15.76 32.08
CA SER A 221 -3.80 15.88 32.14
C SER A 221 -3.08 14.98 31.13
N ASP A 222 -3.66 13.83 30.77
CA ASP A 222 -3.09 12.93 29.77
C ASP A 222 -3.42 13.42 28.36
N LYS A 223 -4.63 13.93 28.13
CA LYS A 223 -4.99 14.59 26.85
C LYS A 223 -4.08 15.79 26.56
N GLN A 224 -3.75 16.57 27.59
CA GLN A 224 -2.83 17.71 27.46
C GLN A 224 -1.42 17.30 27.04
N LYS A 225 -0.94 16.10 27.42
CA LYS A 225 0.39 15.61 27.00
C LYS A 225 0.46 15.25 25.52
N LEU A 226 -0.67 15.07 24.84
CA LEU A 226 -0.74 14.68 23.43
C LEU A 226 -0.88 15.87 22.47
N ARG A 227 -1.08 17.09 22.98
CA ARG A 227 -1.21 18.33 22.22
C ARG A 227 0.12 19.05 22.12
#